data_AF-A0A812IM65-F1
#
_entry.id   AF-A0A812IM65-F1
#
_cell.length_a   1.000
_cell.length_b   1.000
_cell.length_c   1.000
_cell.angle_alpha   90.00
_cell.angle_beta   90.00
_cell.angle_gamma   90.00
#
_symmetry.space_group_name_H-M   'P 1'
#
loop_
_entity.id
_entity.type
_entity.pdbx_description
1 polymer ?
#
loop_
_entity_poly.entity_id
_entity_poly.type
_entity_poly.pdbx_seq_one_letter_code
_entity_poly.pdbx_strand_id
1 'polypeptide(L)'
;MPYEEDGESWDLNYSQHVEGMAENRPGHKKFDAYRLPKWVKHPLSHPFSGITIGADAYAYACLNGTLDGLTNFLGWGPAHIACMYGNMDMLKACTEQELSAQTFNGETPAWYAVRYGTPWCLQWLVEHGADTTTPDLNGYTPQQLIHINNRNEGQEMEWLEAAIKGELTDKKNQQAQEFKLKKWRFEGLDSYAEDWLDKNKAKQRKYVYKTGDFPDPYPLPTAEELWAKMDLPRSTIPRPPAKSKPPLPVAMLFPGQGSQYPGMLKSCLDIPAVEKMLEKAESILGWSVKQLCLEGPEAKLEETKYCQPVMYVAGVAGIELMKQTKREMVDRVQAVAGLSLGEYTALCAAGVLEFEDGLELVKLRAEAMQKATEAVPQAMCSVAGLDKPTVERLCKEAKELDTVSPSPVCQVANVLFPAGFTCGGTKPAIEKLCELATKARALQARKIKTGGGFHTPLMAPAQEELSKAIDATLPKMKPPRCAVYFNLTGKKMPPGTKPAEFVDYMKKQLTSEVLWEQTVKQMVFDGVKDFYEVGPLKQLKAMIKRIDQDAFKRTENIPV
;
A
#
# COMPACT_ATOMS: atom_id res chain seq x y z
N MET A 1 18.42 -12.02 4.13
CA MET A 1 19.30 -13.19 3.91
C MET A 1 19.67 -13.17 2.43
N PRO A 2 20.95 -13.19 2.07
CA PRO A 2 21.35 -13.30 0.68
C PRO A 2 21.05 -14.72 0.19
N TYR A 3 20.58 -14.82 -1.05
CA TYR A 3 20.22 -16.06 -1.72
C TYR A 3 21.49 -16.86 -2.04
N GLU A 4 21.60 -18.10 -1.54
CA GLU A 4 22.70 -19.04 -1.82
C GLU A 4 22.21 -20.35 -2.47
N GLU A 5 21.35 -20.29 -3.50
CA GLU A 5 20.97 -21.52 -4.25
C GLU A 5 21.34 -21.51 -5.74
N ASP A 6 21.90 -20.44 -6.30
CA ASP A 6 22.08 -20.32 -7.75
C ASP A 6 23.53 -20.42 -8.26
N GLY A 7 24.50 -20.79 -7.40
CA GLY A 7 25.89 -21.05 -7.83
C GLY A 7 26.61 -19.87 -8.49
N GLU A 8 26.04 -18.66 -8.46
CA GLU A 8 26.70 -17.43 -8.87
C GLU A 8 27.32 -16.76 -7.64
N SER A 9 28.60 -17.04 -7.38
CA SER A 9 29.39 -16.18 -6.50
C SER A 9 29.90 -14.99 -7.30
N TRP A 10 29.23 -13.85 -7.19
CA TRP A 10 29.80 -12.57 -7.60
C TRP A 10 30.76 -12.10 -6.50
N ASP A 11 32.05 -12.00 -6.81
CA ASP A 11 33.03 -11.36 -5.94
C ASP A 11 32.69 -9.86 -5.79
N LEU A 12 32.81 -9.33 -4.57
CA LEU A 12 32.45 -7.97 -4.15
C LEU A 12 33.15 -6.85 -4.96
N ASN A 13 34.15 -7.19 -5.77
CA ASN A 13 34.93 -6.25 -6.57
C ASN A 13 34.68 -6.32 -8.08
N TYR A 14 33.70 -7.08 -8.59
CA TYR A 14 33.28 -7.11 -10.00
C TYR A 14 34.42 -7.14 -11.06
N SER A 15 35.61 -7.64 -10.73
CA SER A 15 36.83 -7.40 -11.53
C SER A 15 37.57 -8.65 -11.96
N GLN A 16 37.06 -9.85 -11.68
CA GLN A 16 37.66 -11.08 -12.22
C GLN A 16 36.62 -12.00 -12.87
N HIS A 17 36.88 -12.26 -14.15
CA HIS A 17 36.17 -13.20 -15.01
C HIS A 17 36.72 -14.61 -14.80
N VAL A 18 35.87 -15.60 -14.48
CA VAL A 18 36.13 -17.03 -14.81
C VAL A 18 34.81 -17.79 -15.04
N GLU A 19 34.80 -18.59 -16.11
CA GLU A 19 33.86 -19.64 -16.59
C GLU A 19 32.50 -19.84 -15.90
N GLY A 20 31.42 -19.57 -16.65
CA GLY A 20 30.05 -19.91 -16.24
C GLY A 20 28.91 -19.29 -17.05
N MET A 21 29.16 -18.74 -18.24
CA MET A 21 28.12 -18.02 -18.98
C MET A 21 27.01 -18.94 -19.51
N ALA A 22 25.76 -18.49 -19.42
CA ALA A 22 24.55 -19.21 -19.83
C ALA A 22 24.60 -19.72 -21.29
N GLU A 23 25.39 -19.09 -22.16
CA GLU A 23 25.60 -19.50 -23.56
C GLU A 23 26.37 -20.82 -23.74
N ASN A 24 27.02 -21.33 -22.69
CA ASN A 24 27.75 -22.60 -22.72
C ASN A 24 26.95 -23.78 -22.12
N ARG A 25 25.65 -23.59 -21.81
CA ARG A 25 24.79 -24.66 -21.28
C ARG A 25 24.17 -25.52 -22.41
N PRO A 26 23.93 -26.82 -22.19
CA PRO A 26 23.23 -27.68 -23.16
C PRO A 26 21.86 -27.08 -23.54
N GLY A 27 21.60 -26.92 -24.84
CA GLY A 27 20.34 -26.37 -25.37
C GLY A 27 20.41 -24.91 -25.86
N HIS A 28 21.52 -24.21 -25.61
CA HIS A 28 21.77 -22.86 -26.13
C HIS A 28 22.79 -22.89 -27.28
N LYS A 29 22.61 -22.01 -28.28
CA LYS A 29 23.63 -21.75 -29.30
C LYS A 29 24.52 -20.60 -28.80
N LYS A 30 25.77 -20.54 -29.28
CA LYS A 30 26.64 -19.38 -29.03
C LYS A 30 25.98 -18.09 -29.56
N PHE A 31 26.22 -16.95 -28.92
CA PHE A 31 25.58 -15.67 -29.26
C PHE A 31 25.76 -15.29 -30.75
N ASP A 32 26.94 -15.55 -31.30
CA ASP A 32 27.30 -15.32 -32.70
C ASP A 32 26.64 -16.29 -33.70
N ALA A 33 26.06 -17.39 -33.21
CA ALA A 33 25.34 -18.36 -34.04
C ALA A 33 23.85 -18.01 -34.24
N TYR A 34 23.33 -16.97 -33.58
CA TYR A 34 21.99 -16.43 -33.82
C TYR A 34 22.00 -15.47 -35.01
N ARG A 35 20.95 -15.48 -35.84
CA ARG A 35 20.76 -14.46 -36.89
C ARG A 35 20.23 -13.17 -36.24
N LEU A 36 21.14 -12.40 -35.66
CA LEU A 36 20.86 -11.13 -35.03
C LEU A 36 21.18 -9.95 -35.97
N PRO A 37 20.43 -8.84 -35.88
CA PRO A 37 20.79 -7.61 -36.57
C PRO A 37 22.20 -7.12 -36.20
N LYS A 38 22.90 -6.45 -37.13
CA LYS A 38 24.31 -6.05 -36.95
C LYS A 38 24.57 -5.11 -35.76
N TRP A 39 23.54 -4.39 -35.32
CA TRP A 39 23.55 -3.49 -34.18
C TRP A 39 23.47 -4.23 -32.83
N VAL A 40 23.05 -5.50 -32.83
CA VAL A 40 23.06 -6.34 -31.63
C VAL A 40 24.49 -6.86 -31.41
N LYS A 41 25.10 -6.49 -30.28
CA LYS A 41 26.46 -6.90 -29.88
C LYS A 41 26.41 -7.68 -28.57
N HIS A 42 27.37 -8.59 -28.39
CA HIS A 42 27.45 -9.38 -27.16
C HIS A 42 27.73 -8.44 -25.96
N PRO A 43 27.10 -8.62 -24.79
CA PRO A 43 27.29 -7.73 -23.64
C PRO A 43 28.75 -7.59 -23.19
N LEU A 44 29.56 -8.64 -23.32
CA LEU A 44 31.01 -8.59 -23.03
C LEU A 44 31.85 -7.93 -24.13
N SER A 45 31.28 -7.69 -25.31
CA SER A 45 31.92 -6.89 -26.36
C SER A 45 31.60 -5.39 -26.23
N HIS A 46 30.81 -5.01 -25.22
CA HIS A 46 30.52 -3.63 -24.88
C HIS A 46 31.70 -3.02 -24.09
N PRO A 47 32.17 -1.81 -24.41
CA PRO A 47 33.33 -1.18 -23.75
C PRO A 47 33.11 -0.86 -22.25
N PHE A 48 31.89 -1.06 -21.75
CA PHE A 48 31.54 -0.99 -20.33
C PHE A 48 30.88 -2.33 -19.95
N SER A 49 31.68 -3.28 -19.47
CA SER A 49 31.21 -4.54 -18.92
C SER A 49 30.72 -4.30 -17.48
N GLY A 50 29.41 -4.11 -17.31
CA GLY A 50 28.78 -3.92 -16.00
C GLY A 50 27.53 -3.06 -16.13
N ILE A 51 26.37 -3.63 -15.82
CA ILE A 51 25.08 -2.96 -15.86
C ILE A 51 25.11 -1.79 -14.87
N THR A 52 25.26 -0.58 -15.38
CA THR A 52 25.05 0.66 -14.64
C THR A 52 23.62 1.08 -14.93
N ILE A 53 22.75 1.01 -13.92
CA ILE A 53 21.39 1.54 -13.97
C ILE A 53 21.53 3.07 -13.94
N GLY A 54 21.70 3.68 -15.11
CA GLY A 54 21.65 5.14 -15.29
C GLY A 54 20.20 5.66 -15.29
N ALA A 55 20.03 6.98 -15.39
CA ALA A 55 18.72 7.65 -15.43
C ALA A 55 17.76 7.10 -16.52
N ASP A 56 18.33 6.48 -17.54
CA ASP A 56 17.72 5.65 -18.58
C ASP A 56 16.88 4.48 -18.04
N ALA A 57 17.23 3.90 -16.89
CA ALA A 57 16.42 2.87 -16.24
C ALA A 57 15.21 3.41 -15.46
N TYR A 58 15.24 4.68 -15.04
CA TYR A 58 14.04 5.37 -14.54
C TYR A 58 13.06 5.63 -15.69
N ALA A 59 13.56 5.96 -16.89
CA ALA A 59 12.75 6.06 -18.09
C ALA A 59 12.11 4.71 -18.47
N TYR A 60 12.77 3.58 -18.25
CA TYR A 60 12.20 2.25 -18.49
C TYR A 60 11.02 1.89 -17.57
N ALA A 61 10.96 2.44 -16.35
CA ALA A 61 9.80 2.31 -15.48
C ALA A 61 8.59 3.14 -15.96
N CYS A 62 8.82 4.16 -16.79
CA CYS A 62 7.80 5.03 -17.38
C CYS A 62 7.42 4.65 -18.82
N LEU A 63 8.12 3.70 -19.45
CA LEU A 63 7.91 3.30 -20.84
C LEU A 63 6.76 2.30 -20.99
N ASN A 64 5.54 2.79 -20.78
CA ASN A 64 4.34 2.27 -21.43
C ASN A 64 3.73 3.31 -22.38
N GLY A 65 4.59 4.06 -23.06
CA GLY A 65 4.28 4.54 -24.40
C GLY A 65 3.32 5.72 -24.53
N THR A 66 3.35 6.68 -23.60
CA THR A 66 3.07 8.11 -23.86
C THR A 66 3.69 8.99 -22.77
N LEU A 67 4.41 10.06 -23.12
CA LEU A 67 4.79 11.14 -22.19
C LEU A 67 3.55 12.04 -21.98
N ASP A 68 2.43 11.45 -21.58
CA ASP A 68 1.14 12.14 -21.38
C ASP A 68 1.06 12.73 -19.96
N GLY A 69 1.91 13.72 -19.65
CA GLY A 69 1.73 14.55 -18.44
C GLY A 69 1.72 13.80 -17.10
N LEU A 70 2.28 12.59 -17.02
CA LEU A 70 2.34 11.80 -15.80
C LEU A 70 3.40 12.36 -14.86
N THR A 71 2.96 12.85 -13.70
CA THR A 71 3.82 13.27 -12.61
C THR A 71 3.88 12.21 -11.51
N ASN A 72 4.96 12.18 -10.71
CA ASN A 72 4.97 11.38 -9.48
C ASN A 72 3.95 11.94 -8.44
N PHE A 73 3.83 11.29 -7.28
CA PHE A 73 2.89 11.72 -6.22
C PHE A 73 3.17 13.11 -5.60
N LEU A 74 4.32 13.73 -5.92
CA LEU A 74 4.67 15.09 -5.54
C LEU A 74 4.41 16.10 -6.67
N GLY A 75 3.91 15.65 -7.82
CA GLY A 75 3.71 16.50 -9.00
C GLY A 75 4.98 16.68 -9.82
N TRP A 76 6.03 15.87 -9.63
CA TRP A 76 7.26 15.99 -10.42
C TRP A 76 7.09 15.34 -11.78
N GLY A 77 7.19 16.15 -12.82
CA GLY A 77 7.33 15.70 -14.21
C GLY A 77 8.79 15.54 -14.66
N PRO A 78 9.02 15.09 -15.91
CA PRO A 78 10.35 14.84 -16.46
C PRO A 78 11.30 16.04 -16.37
N ALA A 79 10.82 17.25 -16.65
CA ALA A 79 11.63 18.48 -16.60
C ALA A 79 12.15 18.79 -15.18
N HIS A 80 11.38 18.48 -14.13
CA HIS A 80 11.79 18.68 -12.73
C HIS A 80 12.96 17.77 -12.37
N ILE A 81 12.87 16.51 -12.78
CA ILE A 81 13.89 15.48 -12.55
C ILE A 81 15.16 15.85 -13.33
N ALA A 82 15.00 16.26 -14.59
CA ALA A 82 16.11 16.71 -15.42
C ALA A 82 16.87 17.89 -14.77
N CYS A 83 16.15 18.88 -14.23
CA CYS A 83 16.76 20.04 -13.57
C CYS A 83 17.41 19.70 -12.22
N MET A 84 16.83 18.78 -11.45
CA MET A 84 17.42 18.29 -10.20
C MET A 84 18.80 17.65 -10.45
N TYR A 85 18.87 16.76 -11.44
CA TYR A 85 20.09 16.00 -11.73
C TYR A 85 21.04 16.69 -12.70
N GLY A 86 20.58 17.73 -13.41
CA GLY A 86 21.37 18.42 -14.44
C GLY A 86 21.43 17.68 -15.77
N ASN A 87 20.45 16.81 -16.07
CA ASN A 87 20.43 15.95 -17.26
C ASN A 87 19.83 16.69 -18.47
N MET A 88 20.70 17.18 -19.35
CA MET A 88 20.31 17.98 -20.51
C MET A 88 19.62 17.19 -21.62
N ASP A 89 19.96 15.90 -21.81
CA ASP A 89 19.28 15.09 -22.83
C ASP A 89 17.81 14.85 -22.42
N MET A 90 17.57 14.61 -21.13
CA MET A 90 16.22 14.49 -20.58
C MET A 90 15.44 15.82 -20.66
N LEU A 91 16.10 16.93 -20.33
CA LEU A 91 15.46 18.25 -20.38
C LEU A 91 15.06 18.64 -21.81
N LYS A 92 15.92 18.37 -22.79
CA LYS A 92 15.67 18.62 -24.22
C LYS A 92 14.60 17.73 -24.83
N ALA A 93 14.30 16.59 -24.21
CA ALA A 93 13.23 15.69 -24.63
C ALA A 93 11.85 16.08 -24.08
N CYS A 94 11.77 17.05 -23.17
CA CYS A 94 10.52 17.51 -22.59
C CYS A 94 9.74 18.42 -23.56
N THR A 95 8.42 18.38 -23.46
CA THR A 95 7.51 19.27 -24.19
C THR A 95 7.51 20.69 -23.60
N GLU A 96 7.13 21.70 -24.39
CA GLU A 96 7.04 23.10 -23.91
C GLU A 96 6.16 23.26 -22.66
N GLN A 97 5.07 22.48 -22.57
CA GLN A 97 4.20 22.47 -21.39
C GLN A 97 4.90 21.94 -20.14
N GLU A 98 5.72 20.90 -20.27
CA GLU A 98 6.45 20.30 -19.16
C GLU A 98 7.57 21.21 -18.63
N LEU A 99 8.16 22.06 -19.47
CA LEU A 99 9.21 23.01 -19.06
C LEU A 99 8.70 24.07 -18.08
N SER A 100 7.39 24.33 -18.05
CA SER A 100 6.74 25.31 -17.18
C SER A 100 5.72 24.69 -16.22
N ALA A 101 5.59 23.36 -16.19
CA ALA A 101 4.63 22.68 -15.34
C ALA A 101 4.95 22.89 -13.86
N GLN A 102 3.95 23.17 -13.04
CA GLN A 102 4.14 23.29 -11.59
C GLN A 102 3.94 21.95 -10.88
N THR A 103 4.73 21.69 -9.85
CA THR A 103 4.42 20.63 -8.88
C THR A 103 3.17 20.98 -8.07
N PHE A 104 2.68 20.04 -7.23
CA PHE A 104 1.57 20.34 -6.31
C PHE A 104 1.91 21.45 -5.30
N ASN A 105 3.20 21.77 -5.12
CA ASN A 105 3.68 22.87 -4.27
C ASN A 105 3.97 24.17 -5.05
N GLY A 106 3.57 24.25 -6.32
CA GLY A 106 3.77 25.43 -7.16
C GLY A 106 5.19 25.61 -7.72
N GLU A 107 6.10 24.66 -7.46
CA GLU A 107 7.50 24.74 -7.88
C GLU A 107 7.62 24.40 -9.37
N THR A 108 8.37 25.19 -10.16
CA THR A 108 8.62 24.93 -11.58
C THR A 108 9.94 24.19 -11.82
N PRO A 109 10.23 23.67 -13.03
CA PRO A 109 11.55 23.14 -13.36
C PRO A 109 12.69 24.15 -13.15
N ALA A 110 12.45 25.44 -13.40
CA ALA A 110 13.39 26.52 -13.13
C ALA A 110 13.66 26.67 -11.62
N TRP A 111 12.64 26.53 -10.78
CA TRP A 111 12.79 26.48 -9.33
C TRP A 111 13.70 25.32 -8.89
N TYR A 112 13.52 24.13 -9.49
CA TYR A 112 14.40 22.97 -9.24
C TYR A 112 15.83 23.23 -9.72
N ALA A 113 16.01 23.89 -10.86
CA ALA A 113 17.34 24.22 -11.36
C ALA A 113 18.11 25.14 -10.40
N VAL A 114 17.42 26.12 -9.81
CA VAL A 114 17.98 27.02 -8.77
C VAL A 114 18.25 26.29 -7.46
N ARG A 115 17.34 25.42 -7.02
CA ARG A 115 17.48 24.68 -5.75
C ARG A 115 18.68 23.71 -5.76
N TYR A 116 18.92 23.08 -6.90
CA TYR A 116 19.91 22.02 -7.06
C TYR A 116 21.17 22.48 -7.81
N GLY A 117 21.33 23.79 -8.04
CA GLY A 117 22.57 24.35 -8.58
C GLY A 117 22.88 23.88 -10.01
N THR A 118 21.90 23.89 -10.91
CA THR A 118 22.07 23.55 -12.34
C THR A 118 21.88 24.76 -13.25
N PRO A 119 22.79 25.75 -13.22
CA PRO A 119 22.66 26.96 -14.02
C PRO A 119 22.61 26.70 -15.54
N TRP A 120 23.15 25.59 -16.03
CA TRP A 120 23.03 25.21 -17.44
C TRP A 120 21.62 24.75 -17.83
N CYS A 121 20.91 24.04 -16.93
CA CYS A 121 19.51 23.71 -17.14
C CYS A 121 18.66 24.98 -17.04
N LEU A 122 18.96 25.87 -16.09
CA LEU A 122 18.26 27.14 -15.94
C LEU A 122 18.43 28.05 -17.16
N GLN A 123 19.66 28.21 -17.66
CA GLN A 123 19.95 28.97 -18.89
C GLN A 123 19.15 28.40 -20.08
N TRP A 124 19.16 27.08 -20.24
CA TRP A 124 18.44 26.44 -21.34
C TRP A 124 16.92 26.64 -21.23
N LEU A 125 16.35 26.53 -20.02
CA LEU A 125 14.94 26.83 -19.76
C LEU A 125 14.58 28.27 -20.15
N VAL A 126 15.41 29.25 -19.79
CA VAL A 126 15.21 30.66 -20.16
C VAL A 126 15.25 30.85 -21.67
N GLU A 127 16.23 30.25 -22.34
CA GLU A 127 16.37 30.32 -23.82
C GLU A 127 15.17 29.71 -24.55
N HIS A 128 14.47 28.75 -23.93
CA HIS A 128 13.31 28.06 -24.50
C HIS A 128 11.98 28.59 -23.95
N GLY A 129 11.98 29.77 -23.32
CA GLY A 129 10.76 30.47 -22.91
C GLY A 129 10.00 29.82 -21.75
N ALA A 130 10.67 29.00 -20.94
CA ALA A 130 10.07 28.39 -19.76
C ALA A 130 9.76 29.44 -18.68
N ASP A 131 8.75 29.16 -17.86
CA ASP A 131 8.35 30.05 -16.78
C ASP A 131 9.38 30.09 -15.63
N THR A 132 10.04 31.23 -15.50
CA THR A 132 10.99 31.56 -14.43
C THR A 132 10.46 32.58 -13.43
N THR A 133 9.18 32.97 -13.56
CA THR A 133 8.58 34.08 -12.83
C THR A 133 7.51 33.66 -11.85
N THR A 134 6.86 32.52 -12.06
CA THR A 134 5.81 32.04 -11.16
C THR A 134 6.40 31.64 -9.80
N PRO A 135 5.84 32.15 -8.69
CA PRO A 135 6.27 31.77 -7.36
C PRO A 135 5.76 30.38 -6.95
N ASP A 136 6.50 29.72 -6.06
CA ASP A 136 5.99 28.57 -5.33
C ASP A 136 4.86 28.95 -4.35
N LEU A 137 4.25 27.97 -3.67
CA LEU A 137 3.20 28.23 -2.68
C LEU A 137 3.67 29.05 -1.46
N ASN A 138 4.98 29.21 -1.25
CA ASN A 138 5.54 30.07 -0.21
C ASN A 138 5.78 31.51 -0.71
N GLY A 139 5.48 31.80 -1.97
CA GLY A 139 5.63 33.11 -2.59
C GLY A 139 7.03 33.38 -3.16
N TYR A 140 7.90 32.36 -3.26
CA TYR A 140 9.26 32.54 -3.78
C TYR A 140 9.33 32.20 -5.27
N THR A 141 9.71 33.18 -6.07
CA THR A 141 10.10 32.98 -7.47
C THR A 141 11.47 32.29 -7.57
N PRO A 142 11.79 31.61 -8.69
CA PRO A 142 13.13 31.09 -8.95
C PRO A 142 14.23 32.15 -8.73
N GLN A 143 13.98 33.41 -9.09
CA GLN A 143 14.93 34.51 -8.88
C GLN A 143 15.16 34.81 -7.40
N GLN A 144 14.10 34.90 -6.60
CA GLN A 144 14.23 35.12 -5.14
C GLN A 144 14.90 33.93 -4.46
N LEU A 145 14.66 32.71 -4.95
CA LEU A 145 15.24 31.48 -4.41
C LEU A 145 16.77 31.45 -4.51
N ILE A 146 17.37 32.12 -5.50
CA ILE A 146 18.83 32.19 -5.65
C ILE A 146 19.49 32.70 -4.36
N HIS A 147 18.89 33.70 -3.72
CA HIS A 147 19.44 34.38 -2.54
C HIS A 147 18.98 33.80 -1.20
N ILE A 148 17.90 33.01 -1.19
CA ILE A 148 17.29 32.46 0.03
C ILE A 148 17.72 31.00 0.26
N ASN A 149 18.14 30.30 -0.80
CA ASN A 149 18.61 28.93 -0.69
C ASN A 149 20.01 28.86 -0.09
N ASN A 150 20.11 28.45 1.18
CA ASN A 150 21.37 28.26 1.92
C ASN A 150 22.34 27.23 1.29
N ARG A 151 21.96 26.55 0.21
CA ARG A 151 22.84 25.62 -0.53
C ARG A 151 23.65 26.29 -1.64
N ASN A 152 23.22 27.48 -2.09
CA ASN A 152 23.88 28.21 -3.17
C ASN A 152 24.96 29.09 -2.54
N GLU A 153 26.24 28.75 -2.76
CA GLU A 153 27.37 29.45 -2.15
C GLU A 153 28.33 30.00 -3.22
N GLY A 154 28.82 31.23 -3.01
CA GLY A 154 29.87 31.84 -3.81
C GLY A 154 29.58 31.87 -5.32
N GLN A 155 30.45 31.25 -6.13
CA GLN A 155 30.39 31.26 -7.59
C GLN A 155 29.13 30.61 -8.18
N GLU A 156 28.48 29.71 -7.45
CA GLU A 156 27.24 29.04 -7.90
C GLU A 156 26.08 30.04 -8.00
N MET A 157 26.00 31.01 -7.08
CA MET A 157 25.01 32.10 -7.16
C MET A 157 25.25 32.99 -8.38
N GLU A 158 26.52 33.36 -8.66
CA GLU A 158 26.86 34.19 -9.83
C GLU A 158 26.45 33.52 -11.14
N TRP A 159 26.62 32.19 -11.24
CA TRP A 159 26.19 31.44 -12.42
C TRP A 159 24.67 31.32 -12.52
N LEU A 160 23.96 31.14 -11.41
CA LEU A 160 22.49 31.11 -11.40
C LEU A 160 21.90 32.49 -11.75
N GLU A 161 22.51 33.59 -11.28
CA GLU A 161 22.13 34.96 -11.63
C GLU A 161 22.35 35.28 -13.11
N ALA A 162 23.46 34.80 -13.67
CA ALA A 162 23.70 34.91 -15.11
C ALA A 162 22.71 34.03 -15.89
N ALA A 163 22.47 32.80 -15.44
CA ALA A 163 21.60 31.84 -16.11
C ALA A 163 20.14 32.29 -16.16
N ILE A 164 19.60 32.84 -15.07
CA ILE A 164 18.21 33.30 -15.03
C ILE A 164 17.96 34.51 -15.94
N LYS A 165 19.01 35.27 -16.28
CA LYS A 165 18.97 36.37 -17.25
C LYS A 165 19.25 35.90 -18.69
N GLY A 166 19.60 34.63 -18.89
CA GLY A 166 20.04 34.13 -20.19
C GLY A 166 21.47 34.56 -20.57
N GLU A 167 22.29 34.98 -19.62
CA GLU A 167 23.62 35.56 -19.84
C GLU A 167 24.78 34.61 -19.48
N LEU A 168 24.50 33.31 -19.23
CA LEU A 168 25.52 32.33 -18.87
C LEU A 168 26.34 31.90 -20.10
N THR A 169 27.52 32.49 -20.27
CA THR A 169 28.47 32.11 -21.34
C THR A 169 28.83 30.61 -21.30
N ASP A 170 29.10 30.00 -22.46
CA ASP A 170 29.53 28.59 -22.59
C ASP A 170 30.69 28.21 -21.65
N LYS A 171 31.67 29.11 -21.52
CA LYS A 171 32.82 28.91 -20.63
C LYS A 171 32.40 28.81 -19.17
N LYS A 172 31.50 29.69 -18.71
CA LYS A 172 30.97 29.66 -17.33
C LYS A 172 30.03 28.47 -17.12
N ASN A 173 29.25 28.10 -18.14
CA ASN A 173 28.40 26.91 -18.12
C ASN A 173 29.24 25.64 -17.88
N GLN A 174 30.33 25.46 -18.63
CA GLN A 174 31.25 24.36 -18.43
C GLN A 174 31.88 24.37 -17.02
N GLN A 175 32.31 25.53 -16.54
CA GLN A 175 32.85 25.68 -15.18
C GLN A 175 31.83 25.31 -14.10
N ALA A 176 30.55 25.66 -14.30
CA ALA A 176 29.48 25.32 -13.37
C ALA A 176 29.23 23.81 -13.30
N GLN A 177 29.23 23.12 -14.44
CA GLN A 177 29.10 21.66 -14.48
C GLN A 177 30.27 20.97 -13.77
N GLU A 178 31.51 21.44 -14.02
CA GLU A 178 32.71 20.93 -13.37
C GLU A 178 32.70 21.19 -11.85
N PHE A 179 32.20 22.34 -11.42
CA PHE A 179 32.05 22.68 -10.00
C PHE A 179 31.03 21.77 -9.31
N LYS A 180 29.87 21.55 -9.92
CA LYS A 180 28.83 20.67 -9.36
C LYS A 180 29.34 19.24 -9.18
N LEU A 181 30.06 18.72 -10.18
CA LEU A 181 30.70 17.40 -10.08
C LEU A 181 31.69 17.32 -8.92
N LYS A 182 32.48 18.38 -8.68
CA LYS A 182 33.40 18.43 -7.52
C LYS A 182 32.67 18.52 -6.18
N LYS A 183 31.59 19.30 -6.10
CA LYS A 183 30.76 19.46 -4.88
C LYS A 183 30.06 18.15 -4.50
N TRP A 184 29.43 17.48 -5.47
CA TRP A 184 28.77 16.17 -5.24
C TRP A 184 29.74 15.05 -4.84
N ARG A 185 30.99 15.11 -5.33
CA ARG A 185 32.08 14.24 -4.85
C ARG A 185 32.43 14.48 -3.39
N PHE A 186 32.52 15.74 -2.95
CA PHE A 186 32.84 16.09 -1.56
C PHE A 186 31.72 15.68 -0.58
N GLU A 187 30.46 15.73 -1.03
CA GLU A 187 29.29 15.34 -0.24
C GLU A 187 29.02 13.82 -0.21
N GLY A 188 29.87 13.00 -0.85
CA GLY A 188 29.74 11.53 -0.84
C GLY A 188 28.56 11.00 -1.67
N LEU A 189 28.07 11.77 -2.64
CA LEU A 189 26.92 11.45 -3.49
C LEU A 189 27.31 10.87 -4.87
N ASP A 190 28.57 10.46 -5.04
CA ASP A 190 29.10 9.80 -6.24
C ASP A 190 29.85 8.51 -5.84
N SER A 191 29.53 7.37 -6.47
CA SER A 191 30.09 6.05 -6.13
C SER A 191 31.41 5.71 -6.85
N TYR A 192 32.05 6.67 -7.54
CA TYR A 192 33.23 6.42 -8.36
C TYR A 192 34.31 7.52 -8.24
N ALA A 193 35.13 7.47 -7.18
CA ALA A 193 36.09 8.55 -6.88
C ALA A 193 37.55 8.11 -6.62
N GLU A 194 38.11 7.22 -7.43
CA GLU A 194 39.59 7.07 -7.56
C GLU A 194 39.99 7.01 -9.04
N ASP A 195 40.04 8.13 -9.77
CA ASP A 195 40.41 8.06 -11.19
C ASP A 195 40.92 9.40 -11.80
N TRP A 196 41.82 10.11 -11.10
CA TRP A 196 42.37 11.40 -11.57
C TRP A 196 43.59 11.26 -12.52
N LEU A 197 44.08 10.03 -12.79
CA LEU A 197 45.33 9.82 -13.54
C LEU A 197 45.21 9.11 -14.90
N ASP A 198 44.04 8.59 -15.29
CA ASP A 198 43.92 7.87 -16.57
C ASP A 198 43.54 8.78 -17.76
N LYS A 199 44.52 8.96 -18.66
CA LYS A 199 44.38 9.73 -19.91
C LYS A 199 43.47 9.05 -20.94
N ASN A 200 43.26 7.73 -20.90
CA ASN A 200 42.48 7.01 -21.90
C ASN A 200 40.97 7.24 -21.76
N LYS A 201 40.48 7.53 -20.55
CA LYS A 201 39.04 7.80 -20.30
C LYS A 201 38.62 9.26 -20.51
N ALA A 202 39.54 10.16 -20.88
CA ALA A 202 39.21 11.53 -21.29
C ALA A 202 38.35 11.58 -22.56
N LYS A 203 38.47 10.59 -23.45
CA LYS A 203 37.63 10.44 -24.65
C LYS A 203 36.20 9.99 -24.30
N GLN A 204 36.03 9.12 -23.31
CA GLN A 204 34.70 8.67 -22.85
C GLN A 204 33.88 9.82 -22.24
N ARG A 205 34.52 10.72 -21.47
CA ARG A 205 33.83 11.90 -20.91
C ARG A 205 33.32 12.84 -22.00
N LYS A 206 34.11 13.07 -23.04
CA LYS A 206 33.70 13.90 -24.18
C LYS A 206 32.54 13.28 -24.98
N TYR A 207 32.49 11.96 -25.07
CA TYR A 207 31.38 11.23 -25.69
C TYR A 207 30.08 11.31 -24.87
N VAL A 208 30.14 11.04 -23.56
CA VAL A 208 28.98 11.08 -22.65
C VAL A 208 28.36 12.48 -22.57
N TYR A 209 29.19 13.53 -22.56
CA TYR A 209 28.72 14.92 -22.50
C TYR A 209 28.68 15.61 -23.87
N LYS A 210 28.91 14.88 -24.98
CA LYS A 210 28.91 15.37 -26.37
C LYS A 210 29.79 16.63 -26.60
N THR A 211 30.94 16.71 -25.96
CA THR A 211 31.89 17.83 -26.10
C THR A 211 33.02 17.47 -27.09
N GLY A 212 32.73 17.59 -28.39
CA GLY A 212 33.67 17.43 -29.51
C GLY A 212 33.13 16.59 -30.68
N ASP A 213 33.82 16.60 -31.82
CA ASP A 213 33.48 15.77 -32.99
C ASP A 213 33.90 14.30 -32.76
N PHE A 214 32.92 13.41 -32.66
CA PHE A 214 33.16 11.96 -32.55
C PHE A 214 32.22 11.18 -33.49
N PRO A 215 32.71 10.19 -34.23
CA PRO A 215 31.86 9.22 -34.92
C PRO A 215 31.18 8.31 -33.88
N ASP A 216 29.84 8.21 -33.94
CA ASP A 216 29.04 7.34 -33.06
C ASP A 216 29.41 5.86 -33.31
N PRO A 217 30.01 5.15 -32.33
CA PRO A 217 30.37 3.75 -32.49
C PRO A 217 29.15 2.81 -32.46
N TYR A 218 27.97 3.29 -32.02
CA TYR A 218 26.73 2.53 -31.88
C TYR A 218 25.52 3.36 -32.36
N PRO A 219 25.44 3.70 -33.66
CA PRO A 219 24.31 4.45 -34.20
C PRO A 219 23.00 3.73 -33.91
N LEU A 220 22.02 4.49 -33.41
CA LEU A 220 20.69 3.95 -33.15
C LEU A 220 20.13 3.31 -34.43
N PRO A 221 19.65 2.06 -34.35
CA PRO A 221 19.07 1.39 -35.51
C PRO A 221 17.83 2.15 -36.00
N THR A 222 17.62 2.11 -37.31
CA THR A 222 16.41 2.66 -37.94
C THR A 222 15.17 1.91 -37.45
N ALA A 223 13.99 2.54 -37.54
CA ALA A 223 12.74 1.90 -37.13
C ALA A 223 12.53 0.54 -37.82
N GLU A 224 12.86 0.41 -39.10
CA GLU A 224 12.78 -0.86 -39.83
C GLU A 224 13.73 -1.94 -39.28
N GLU A 225 14.92 -1.55 -38.82
CA GLU A 225 15.89 -2.47 -38.22
C GLU A 225 15.48 -2.91 -36.80
N LEU A 226 14.73 -2.08 -36.07
CA LEU A 226 14.17 -2.41 -34.76
C LEU A 226 13.03 -3.44 -34.86
N TRP A 227 12.23 -3.39 -35.92
CA TRP A 227 11.07 -4.28 -36.11
C TRP A 227 11.38 -5.54 -36.92
N ALA A 228 12.63 -5.76 -37.32
CA ALA A 228 13.05 -6.95 -38.05
C ALA A 228 12.85 -8.22 -37.21
N LYS A 229 12.31 -9.28 -37.84
CA LYS A 229 11.95 -10.53 -37.19
C LYS A 229 13.20 -11.25 -36.66
N MET A 230 13.40 -11.28 -35.35
CA MET A 230 14.58 -11.88 -34.71
C MET A 230 14.44 -13.40 -34.53
N ASP A 231 15.53 -14.14 -34.73
CA ASP A 231 15.64 -15.57 -34.43
C ASP A 231 16.10 -15.76 -32.97
N LEU A 232 15.29 -15.29 -32.02
CA LEU A 232 15.55 -15.44 -30.59
C LEU A 232 15.25 -16.87 -30.13
N PRO A 233 15.93 -17.38 -29.08
CA PRO A 233 15.59 -18.69 -28.52
C PRO A 233 14.12 -18.68 -28.07
N ARG A 234 13.27 -19.42 -28.80
CA ARG A 234 11.99 -19.82 -28.26
C ARG A 234 12.28 -20.81 -27.15
N SER A 235 11.93 -20.46 -25.92
CA SER A 235 11.98 -21.39 -24.81
C SER A 235 11.18 -22.65 -25.20
N THR A 236 11.90 -23.73 -25.49
CA THR A 236 11.35 -25.07 -25.72
C THR A 236 11.21 -25.82 -24.41
N ILE A 237 11.31 -25.15 -23.26
CA ILE A 237 10.91 -25.70 -21.98
C ILE A 237 9.40 -25.92 -22.09
N PRO A 238 8.91 -27.17 -22.08
CA PRO A 238 7.48 -27.40 -21.89
C PRO A 238 7.15 -26.74 -20.56
N ARG A 239 6.26 -25.74 -20.56
CA ARG A 239 5.85 -25.06 -19.32
C ARG A 239 5.43 -26.16 -18.35
N PRO A 240 6.21 -26.45 -17.29
CA PRO A 240 5.75 -27.43 -16.34
C PRO A 240 4.51 -26.78 -15.69
N PRO A 241 3.44 -27.52 -15.38
CA PRO A 241 2.44 -27.02 -14.48
C PRO A 241 3.07 -26.99 -13.08
N ALA A 242 3.91 -25.99 -12.83
CA ALA A 242 4.52 -25.78 -11.54
C ALA A 242 3.67 -24.74 -10.81
N LYS A 243 2.97 -25.22 -9.78
CA LYS A 243 2.43 -24.42 -8.68
C LYS A 243 3.58 -23.60 -8.10
N SER A 244 3.81 -22.38 -8.60
CA SER A 244 4.65 -21.43 -7.88
C SER A 244 4.01 -21.23 -6.51
N LYS A 245 4.77 -21.45 -5.43
CA LYS A 245 4.28 -21.11 -4.07
C LYS A 245 3.70 -19.68 -4.14
N PRO A 246 2.42 -19.45 -3.80
CA PRO A 246 1.82 -18.12 -3.91
C PRO A 246 2.62 -17.10 -3.10
N PRO A 247 2.74 -15.83 -3.51
CA PRO A 247 3.65 -14.88 -2.89
C PRO A 247 3.36 -14.65 -1.40
N LEU A 248 4.43 -14.53 -0.59
CA LEU A 248 4.34 -14.06 0.79
C LEU A 248 4.38 -12.53 0.83
N PRO A 249 3.82 -11.90 1.86
CA PRO A 249 3.00 -12.48 2.94
C PRO A 249 1.54 -12.79 2.54
N VAL A 250 0.98 -13.85 3.14
CA VAL A 250 -0.45 -14.25 3.06
C VAL A 250 -1.19 -13.75 4.28
N ALA A 251 -2.43 -13.27 4.11
CA ALA A 251 -3.30 -12.86 5.20
C ALA A 251 -4.62 -13.62 5.29
N MET A 252 -5.10 -13.84 6.52
CA MET A 252 -6.49 -14.22 6.79
C MET A 252 -7.29 -13.03 7.33
N LEU A 253 -8.48 -12.85 6.78
CA LEU A 253 -9.41 -11.79 7.13
C LEU A 253 -10.70 -12.41 7.67
N PHE A 254 -11.16 -11.93 8.81
CA PHE A 254 -12.34 -12.48 9.48
C PHE A 254 -13.49 -11.47 9.48
N PRO A 255 -14.64 -11.79 8.84
CA PRO A 255 -15.79 -10.89 8.79
C PRO A 255 -16.41 -10.71 10.18
N GLY A 256 -17.04 -9.56 10.38
CA GLY A 256 -17.82 -9.24 11.58
C GLY A 256 -19.30 -9.58 11.44
N GLN A 257 -20.10 -9.06 12.37
CA GLN A 257 -21.56 -9.14 12.30
C GLN A 257 -22.11 -8.53 11.00
N GLY A 258 -23.12 -9.16 10.41
CA GLY A 258 -23.81 -8.74 9.20
C GLY A 258 -23.62 -9.68 8.00
N SER A 259 -22.77 -10.70 8.13
CA SER A 259 -22.53 -11.71 7.08
C SER A 259 -23.15 -13.09 7.39
N GLN A 260 -23.82 -13.24 8.53
CA GLN A 260 -24.50 -14.48 8.92
C GLN A 260 -25.78 -14.72 8.09
N TYR A 261 -26.10 -15.98 7.82
CA TYR A 261 -27.32 -16.37 7.10
C TYR A 261 -27.72 -17.82 7.46
N PRO A 262 -29.03 -18.17 7.44
CA PRO A 262 -29.46 -19.56 7.57
C PRO A 262 -28.88 -20.46 6.47
N GLY A 263 -28.29 -21.57 6.87
CA GLY A 263 -27.57 -22.51 6.00
C GLY A 263 -26.05 -22.33 5.96
N MET A 264 -25.48 -21.39 6.72
CA MET A 264 -24.03 -21.31 6.93
C MET A 264 -23.49 -22.54 7.68
N LEU A 265 -22.17 -22.76 7.64
CA LEU A 265 -21.41 -23.91 8.18
C LEU A 265 -21.57 -25.23 7.41
N LYS A 266 -22.51 -25.36 6.48
CA LYS A 266 -22.77 -26.61 5.74
C LYS A 266 -21.53 -27.19 5.09
N SER A 267 -20.63 -26.34 4.59
CA SER A 267 -19.45 -26.81 3.85
C SER A 267 -18.34 -27.39 4.74
N CYS A 268 -18.43 -27.22 6.06
CA CYS A 268 -17.42 -27.64 7.01
C CYS A 268 -17.92 -28.63 8.07
N LEU A 269 -19.20 -29.03 8.04
CA LEU A 269 -19.78 -29.95 9.04
C LEU A 269 -19.15 -31.34 9.06
N ASP A 270 -18.69 -31.84 7.90
CA ASP A 270 -18.09 -33.17 7.79
C ASP A 270 -16.64 -33.23 8.32
N ILE A 271 -16.10 -32.09 8.79
CA ILE A 271 -14.77 -32.01 9.36
C ILE A 271 -14.83 -32.37 10.84
N PRO A 272 -14.17 -33.45 11.32
CA PRO A 272 -14.28 -33.90 12.72
C PRO A 272 -13.85 -32.85 13.75
N ALA A 273 -12.93 -31.95 13.37
CA ALA A 273 -12.50 -30.84 14.23
C ALA A 273 -13.63 -29.80 14.41
N VAL A 274 -14.44 -29.56 13.38
CA VAL A 274 -15.57 -28.63 13.42
C VAL A 274 -16.72 -29.22 14.23
N GLU A 275 -17.00 -30.52 14.10
CA GLU A 275 -18.00 -31.20 14.93
C GLU A 275 -17.70 -31.06 16.43
N LYS A 276 -16.47 -31.40 16.84
CA LYS A 276 -16.03 -31.24 18.24
C LYS A 276 -16.06 -29.78 18.71
N MET A 277 -15.74 -28.84 17.82
CA MET A 277 -15.82 -27.41 18.11
C MET A 277 -17.26 -26.96 18.37
N LEU A 278 -18.23 -27.47 17.59
CA LEU A 278 -19.65 -27.17 17.76
C LEU A 278 -20.18 -27.73 19.09
N GLU A 279 -19.78 -28.95 19.47
CA GLU A 279 -20.13 -29.54 20.78
C GLU A 279 -19.60 -28.68 21.94
N LYS A 280 -18.33 -28.25 21.86
CA LYS A 280 -17.73 -27.34 22.84
C LYS A 280 -18.45 -25.99 22.89
N ALA A 281 -18.77 -25.44 21.72
CA ALA A 281 -19.49 -24.18 21.62
C ALA A 281 -20.87 -24.26 22.29
N GLU A 282 -21.59 -25.36 22.06
CA GLU A 282 -22.89 -25.61 22.68
C GLU A 282 -22.80 -25.70 24.20
N SER A 283 -21.76 -26.36 24.73
CA SER A 283 -21.48 -26.41 26.18
C SER A 283 -21.24 -25.02 26.79
N ILE A 284 -20.48 -24.15 26.12
CA ILE A 284 -20.15 -22.80 26.59
C ILE A 284 -21.35 -21.85 26.47
N LEU A 285 -22.09 -21.95 25.37
CA LEU A 285 -23.17 -21.02 25.03
C LEU A 285 -24.51 -21.41 25.65
N GLY A 286 -24.72 -22.71 25.92
CA GLY A 286 -25.99 -23.25 26.40
C GLY A 286 -27.06 -23.40 25.31
N TRP A 287 -26.68 -23.29 24.03
CA TRP A 287 -27.55 -23.46 22.87
C TRP A 287 -26.74 -23.90 21.64
N SER A 288 -27.40 -24.60 20.72
CA SER A 288 -26.72 -25.18 19.57
C SER A 288 -26.44 -24.16 18.45
N VAL A 289 -25.15 -23.87 18.24
CA VAL A 289 -24.68 -23.06 17.10
C VAL A 289 -25.02 -23.74 15.78
N LYS A 290 -24.84 -25.07 15.72
CA LYS A 290 -25.14 -25.88 14.54
C LYS A 290 -26.59 -25.74 14.12
N GLN A 291 -27.51 -25.96 15.07
CA GLN A 291 -28.95 -25.87 14.78
C GLN A 291 -29.33 -24.47 14.29
N LEU A 292 -28.92 -23.42 15.03
CA LEU A 292 -29.26 -22.05 14.68
C LEU A 292 -28.71 -21.63 13.32
N CYS A 293 -27.48 -22.03 12.99
CA CYS A 293 -26.87 -21.73 11.70
C CYS A 293 -27.57 -22.44 10.54
N LEU A 294 -28.03 -23.67 10.70
CA LEU A 294 -28.61 -24.46 9.62
C LEU A 294 -30.09 -24.17 9.38
N GLU A 295 -30.84 -23.98 10.46
CA GLU A 295 -32.31 -23.93 10.46
C GLU A 295 -32.84 -22.50 10.65
N GLY A 296 -32.06 -21.60 11.26
CA GLY A 296 -32.52 -20.28 11.65
C GLY A 296 -33.39 -20.31 12.92
N PRO A 297 -34.38 -19.41 13.07
CA PRO A 297 -34.83 -18.41 12.10
C PRO A 297 -33.83 -17.27 11.90
N GLU A 298 -33.88 -16.61 10.74
CA GLU A 298 -33.02 -15.47 10.39
C GLU A 298 -33.07 -14.35 11.45
N ALA A 299 -34.26 -14.03 11.96
CA ALA A 299 -34.44 -13.01 12.99
C ALA A 299 -33.60 -13.28 14.26
N LYS A 300 -33.47 -14.55 14.66
CA LYS A 300 -32.64 -14.92 15.82
C LYS A 300 -31.14 -14.82 15.51
N LEU A 301 -30.75 -15.10 14.27
CA LEU A 301 -29.38 -14.85 13.78
C LEU A 301 -29.05 -13.35 13.64
N GLU A 302 -30.04 -12.46 13.59
CA GLU A 302 -29.82 -11.02 13.57
C GLU A 302 -29.60 -10.42 14.97
N GLU A 303 -30.05 -11.09 16.04
CA GLU A 303 -29.82 -10.65 17.42
C GLU A 303 -28.33 -10.73 17.78
N THR A 304 -27.80 -9.63 18.36
CA THR A 304 -26.36 -9.47 18.63
C THR A 304 -25.79 -10.60 19.48
N LYS A 305 -26.54 -11.04 20.50
CA LYS A 305 -26.16 -12.12 21.43
C LYS A 305 -25.93 -13.48 20.76
N TYR A 306 -26.57 -13.73 19.60
CA TYR A 306 -26.41 -14.97 18.85
C TYR A 306 -25.47 -14.80 17.66
N CYS A 307 -25.58 -13.69 16.94
CA CYS A 307 -24.82 -13.48 15.71
C CYS A 307 -23.31 -13.46 15.98
N GLN A 308 -22.87 -12.89 17.10
CA GLN A 308 -21.45 -12.78 17.38
C GLN A 308 -20.80 -14.14 17.71
N PRO A 309 -21.32 -14.96 18.63
CA PRO A 309 -20.81 -16.31 18.82
C PRO A 309 -20.84 -17.14 17.53
N VAL A 310 -21.92 -17.07 16.76
CA VAL A 310 -22.06 -17.77 15.48
C VAL A 310 -20.96 -17.38 14.50
N MET A 311 -20.72 -16.08 14.31
CA MET A 311 -19.67 -15.58 13.40
C MET A 311 -18.27 -15.96 13.87
N TYR A 312 -18.00 -15.94 15.17
CA TYR A 312 -16.72 -16.40 15.72
C TYR A 312 -16.49 -17.89 15.43
N VAL A 313 -17.45 -18.74 15.74
CA VAL A 313 -17.37 -20.19 15.46
C VAL A 313 -17.21 -20.45 13.97
N ALA A 314 -17.94 -19.73 13.12
CA ALA A 314 -17.84 -19.86 11.67
C ALA A 314 -16.46 -19.47 11.13
N GLY A 315 -15.85 -18.41 11.65
CA GLY A 315 -14.50 -18.04 11.27
C GLY A 315 -13.46 -19.10 11.67
N VAL A 316 -13.54 -19.66 12.88
CA VAL A 316 -12.61 -20.73 13.32
C VAL A 316 -12.87 -22.04 12.55
N ALA A 317 -14.13 -22.40 12.27
CA ALA A 317 -14.48 -23.52 11.41
C ALA A 317 -13.94 -23.35 9.98
N GLY A 318 -13.94 -22.12 9.46
CA GLY A 318 -13.32 -21.79 8.18
C GLY A 318 -11.82 -22.00 8.14
N ILE A 319 -11.12 -21.81 9.28
CA ILE A 319 -9.69 -22.17 9.39
C ILE A 319 -9.51 -23.68 9.26
N GLU A 320 -10.38 -24.48 9.89
CA GLU A 320 -10.35 -25.95 9.76
C GLU A 320 -10.65 -26.40 8.32
N LEU A 321 -11.60 -25.76 7.64
CA LEU A 321 -11.87 -25.99 6.22
C LEU A 321 -10.66 -25.62 5.34
N MET A 322 -9.98 -24.51 5.63
CA MET A 322 -8.74 -24.14 4.95
C MET A 322 -7.62 -25.15 5.19
N LYS A 323 -7.50 -25.73 6.39
CA LYS A 323 -6.49 -26.77 6.66
C LYS A 323 -6.70 -28.01 5.79
N GLN A 324 -7.95 -28.34 5.44
CA GLN A 324 -8.27 -29.46 4.54
C GLN A 324 -8.02 -29.12 3.06
N THR A 325 -8.41 -27.92 2.64
CA THR A 325 -8.46 -27.55 1.21
C THR A 325 -7.24 -26.77 0.72
N LYS A 326 -6.55 -26.06 1.63
CA LYS A 326 -5.48 -25.09 1.35
C LYS A 326 -4.41 -25.10 2.44
N ARG A 327 -4.02 -26.28 2.95
CA ARG A 327 -3.04 -26.44 4.05
C ARG A 327 -1.79 -25.58 3.90
N GLU A 328 -1.19 -25.57 2.71
CA GLU A 328 0.01 -24.78 2.43
C GLU A 328 -0.21 -23.28 2.68
N MET A 329 -1.42 -22.75 2.47
CA MET A 329 -1.72 -21.33 2.70
C MET A 329 -1.82 -21.03 4.19
N VAL A 330 -2.43 -21.94 4.95
CA VAL A 330 -2.54 -21.83 6.40
C VAL A 330 -1.16 -21.79 7.04
N ASP A 331 -0.25 -22.67 6.60
CA ASP A 331 1.13 -22.72 7.11
C ASP A 331 1.96 -21.47 6.78
N ARG A 332 1.45 -20.63 5.87
CA ARG A 332 2.14 -19.45 5.31
C ARG A 332 1.49 -18.12 5.72
N VAL A 333 0.45 -18.16 6.55
CA VAL A 333 -0.17 -16.95 7.09
C VAL A 333 0.84 -16.17 7.90
N GLN A 334 1.06 -14.91 7.51
CA GLN A 334 1.94 -13.97 8.22
C GLN A 334 1.20 -12.76 8.77
N ALA A 335 -0.07 -12.59 8.40
CA ALA A 335 -0.91 -11.49 8.84
C ALA A 335 -2.35 -11.94 9.07
N VAL A 336 -2.99 -11.40 10.11
CA VAL A 336 -4.42 -11.58 10.36
C VAL A 336 -5.07 -10.25 10.72
N ALA A 337 -6.31 -10.08 10.29
CA ALA A 337 -7.15 -8.97 10.70
C ALA A 337 -8.60 -9.43 10.74
N GLY A 338 -9.42 -8.79 11.55
CA GLY A 338 -10.86 -9.02 11.48
C GLY A 338 -11.64 -7.77 11.78
N LEU A 339 -12.85 -7.70 11.24
CA LEU A 339 -13.69 -6.52 11.35
C LEU A 339 -14.55 -6.62 12.61
N SER A 340 -14.37 -5.67 13.53
CA SER A 340 -15.07 -5.60 14.82
C SER A 340 -14.91 -6.91 15.60
N LEU A 341 -15.99 -7.69 15.74
CA LEU A 341 -15.97 -9.04 16.30
C LEU A 341 -14.89 -9.93 15.67
N GLY A 342 -14.67 -9.82 14.36
CA GLY A 342 -13.68 -10.64 13.66
C GLY A 342 -12.27 -10.50 14.23
N GLU A 343 -11.97 -9.42 14.96
CA GLU A 343 -10.70 -9.24 15.68
C GLU A 343 -10.46 -10.37 16.70
N TYR A 344 -11.50 -10.85 17.39
CA TYR A 344 -11.41 -11.99 18.31
C TYR A 344 -11.08 -13.29 17.58
N THR A 345 -11.69 -13.50 16.40
CA THR A 345 -11.35 -14.63 15.54
C THR A 345 -9.92 -14.52 15.00
N ALA A 346 -9.47 -13.33 14.64
CA ALA A 346 -8.09 -13.07 14.24
C ALA A 346 -7.09 -13.36 15.37
N LEU A 347 -7.39 -12.95 16.60
CA LEU A 347 -6.59 -13.26 17.78
C LEU A 347 -6.54 -14.77 18.06
N CYS A 348 -7.65 -15.48 17.89
CA CYS A 348 -7.67 -16.95 17.97
C CYS A 348 -6.81 -17.59 16.86
N ALA A 349 -6.95 -17.13 15.61
CA ALA A 349 -6.14 -17.61 14.48
C ALA A 349 -4.64 -17.40 14.69
N ALA A 350 -4.26 -16.23 15.24
CA ALA A 350 -2.88 -15.91 15.61
C ALA A 350 -2.36 -16.72 16.79
N GLY A 351 -3.23 -17.45 17.51
CA GLY A 351 -2.88 -18.24 18.70
C GLY A 351 -2.77 -17.42 19.99
N VAL A 352 -3.30 -16.20 20.00
CA VAL A 352 -3.36 -15.35 21.21
C VAL A 352 -4.39 -15.90 22.19
N LEU A 353 -5.54 -16.31 21.66
CA LEU A 353 -6.65 -16.90 22.43
C LEU A 353 -6.83 -18.37 22.01
N GLU A 354 -7.02 -19.25 22.99
CA GLU A 354 -7.61 -20.56 22.71
C GLU A 354 -9.08 -20.38 22.31
N PHE A 355 -9.64 -21.38 21.61
CA PHE A 355 -10.99 -21.30 21.06
C PHE A 355 -12.03 -20.97 22.15
N GLU A 356 -11.96 -21.68 23.27
CA GLU A 356 -12.90 -21.59 24.39
C GLU A 356 -12.83 -20.22 25.08
N ASP A 357 -11.62 -19.76 25.44
CA ASP A 357 -11.43 -18.45 26.06
C ASP A 357 -11.91 -17.32 25.12
N GLY A 358 -11.65 -17.44 23.82
CA GLY A 358 -12.15 -16.48 22.84
C GLY A 358 -13.68 -16.51 22.70
N LEU A 359 -14.30 -17.69 22.74
CA LEU A 359 -15.76 -17.83 22.67
C LEU A 359 -16.44 -17.27 23.93
N GLU A 360 -15.88 -17.48 25.11
CA GLU A 360 -16.37 -16.89 26.36
C GLU A 360 -16.35 -15.36 26.31
N LEU A 361 -15.23 -14.77 25.84
CA LEU A 361 -15.13 -13.32 25.65
C LEU A 361 -16.14 -12.81 24.62
N VAL A 362 -16.32 -13.52 23.51
CA VAL A 362 -17.30 -13.16 22.47
C VAL A 362 -18.72 -13.26 22.99
N LYS A 363 -19.07 -14.30 23.75
CA LYS A 363 -20.38 -14.46 24.39
C LYS A 363 -20.68 -13.25 25.28
N LEU A 364 -19.75 -12.91 26.18
CA LEU A 364 -19.91 -11.76 27.08
C LEU A 364 -20.02 -10.46 26.31
N ARG A 365 -19.15 -10.23 25.31
CA ARG A 365 -19.20 -9.05 24.42
C ARG A 365 -20.58 -8.91 23.79
N ALA A 366 -21.12 -10.01 23.26
CA ALA A 366 -22.39 -10.03 22.55
C ALA A 366 -23.57 -9.73 23.47
N GLU A 367 -23.61 -10.38 24.65
CA GLU A 367 -24.64 -10.16 25.67
C GLU A 367 -24.58 -8.73 26.22
N ALA A 368 -23.39 -8.21 26.52
CA ALA A 368 -23.23 -6.87 27.06
C ALA A 368 -23.60 -5.78 26.03
N MET A 369 -23.23 -5.96 24.76
CA MET A 369 -23.64 -5.06 23.67
C MET A 369 -25.16 -5.10 23.41
N GLN A 370 -25.78 -6.27 23.55
CA GLN A 370 -27.23 -6.41 23.45
C GLN A 370 -27.92 -5.64 24.58
N LYS A 371 -27.48 -5.80 25.84
CA LYS A 371 -27.99 -5.04 26.99
C LYS A 371 -27.84 -3.52 26.78
N ALA A 372 -26.66 -3.07 26.31
CA ALA A 372 -26.43 -1.65 26.02
C ALA A 372 -27.37 -1.11 24.93
N THR A 373 -27.75 -1.96 23.96
CA THR A 373 -28.70 -1.63 22.91
C THR A 373 -30.14 -1.51 23.40
N GLU A 374 -30.52 -2.32 24.37
CA GLU A 374 -31.86 -2.29 24.97
C GLU A 374 -32.03 -1.11 25.93
N ALA A 375 -30.94 -0.60 26.51
CA ALA A 375 -30.96 0.49 27.47
C ALA A 375 -31.30 1.87 26.86
N VAL A 376 -30.84 2.14 25.63
CA VAL A 376 -31.03 3.44 24.95
C VAL A 376 -31.38 3.22 23.48
N PRO A 377 -32.43 3.88 22.94
CA PRO A 377 -32.74 3.82 21.51
C PRO A 377 -31.56 4.31 20.65
N GLN A 378 -30.96 3.39 19.90
CA GLN A 378 -29.77 3.64 19.10
C GLN A 378 -29.89 3.03 17.72
N ALA A 379 -29.00 3.43 16.80
CA ALA A 379 -28.99 2.95 15.43
C ALA A 379 -27.61 3.14 14.77
N MET A 380 -27.45 2.56 13.59
CA MET A 380 -26.34 2.86 12.67
C MET A 380 -26.86 3.28 11.29
N CYS A 381 -26.09 4.13 10.61
CA CYS A 381 -26.30 4.52 9.22
C CYS A 381 -25.06 4.19 8.38
N SER A 382 -25.26 3.59 7.22
CA SER A 382 -24.21 3.42 6.21
C SER A 382 -24.23 4.60 5.25
N VAL A 383 -23.11 5.33 5.20
CA VAL A 383 -22.90 6.52 4.37
C VAL A 383 -21.80 6.24 3.35
N ALA A 384 -22.07 6.47 2.06
CA ALA A 384 -21.07 6.34 1.01
C ALA A 384 -21.11 7.54 0.04
N GLY A 385 -19.94 7.89 -0.51
CA GLY A 385 -19.81 8.95 -1.52
C GLY A 385 -19.52 10.35 -0.98
N LEU A 386 -19.24 10.49 0.32
CA LEU A 386 -18.75 11.73 0.93
C LEU A 386 -17.37 11.49 1.54
N ASP A 387 -16.55 12.53 1.71
CA ASP A 387 -15.28 12.46 2.46
C ASP A 387 -15.51 12.41 3.99
N LYS A 388 -14.50 11.95 4.74
CA LYS A 388 -14.61 11.81 6.21
C LYS A 388 -14.91 13.13 6.91
N PRO A 389 -14.20 14.25 6.65
CA PRO A 389 -14.50 15.54 7.29
C PRO A 389 -15.94 16.00 7.09
N THR A 390 -16.49 15.80 5.89
CA THR A 390 -17.90 16.11 5.60
C THR A 390 -18.82 15.24 6.46
N VAL A 391 -18.60 13.93 6.52
CA VAL A 391 -19.42 13.02 7.34
C VAL A 391 -19.33 13.38 8.83
N GLU A 392 -18.14 13.68 9.35
CA GLU A 392 -17.94 14.10 10.74
C GLU A 392 -18.71 15.40 11.06
N ARG A 393 -18.67 16.39 10.15
CA ARG A 393 -19.46 17.62 10.28
C ARG A 393 -20.97 17.33 10.31
N LEU A 394 -21.46 16.45 9.43
CA LEU A 394 -22.87 16.06 9.41
C LEU A 394 -23.28 15.27 10.65
N CYS A 395 -22.40 14.43 11.20
CA CYS A 395 -22.63 13.75 12.47
C CYS A 395 -22.77 14.75 13.63
N LYS A 396 -21.91 15.77 13.68
CA LYS A 396 -22.00 16.85 14.68
C LYS A 396 -23.32 17.60 14.56
N GLU A 397 -23.69 18.02 13.35
CA GLU A 397 -24.97 18.70 13.07
C GLU A 397 -26.17 17.81 13.46
N ALA A 398 -26.16 16.54 13.09
CA ALA A 398 -27.21 15.59 13.43
C ALA A 398 -27.36 15.37 14.94
N LYS A 399 -26.24 15.36 15.68
CA LYS A 399 -26.20 15.29 17.14
C LYS A 399 -26.83 16.53 17.77
N GLU A 400 -26.51 17.72 17.26
CA GLU A 400 -27.06 19.00 17.74
C GLU A 400 -28.58 19.12 17.47
N LEU A 401 -29.07 18.48 16.42
CA LEU A 401 -30.49 18.43 16.07
C LEU A 401 -31.30 17.36 16.83
N ASP A 402 -30.66 16.48 17.59
CA ASP A 402 -31.35 15.51 18.44
C ASP A 402 -31.74 16.16 19.76
N THR A 403 -32.96 16.70 19.80
CA THR A 403 -33.55 17.31 21.00
C THR A 403 -34.36 16.31 21.85
N VAL A 404 -34.36 15.03 21.47
CA VAL A 404 -35.19 13.98 22.11
C VAL A 404 -34.35 13.18 23.11
N SER A 405 -33.11 12.86 22.74
CA SER A 405 -32.23 12.05 23.57
C SER A 405 -31.61 12.88 24.69
N PRO A 406 -31.56 12.40 25.96
CA PRO A 406 -30.91 13.14 27.05
C PRO A 406 -29.41 13.37 26.85
N SER A 407 -28.74 12.44 26.17
CA SER A 407 -27.32 12.52 25.81
C SER A 407 -27.15 12.07 24.36
N PRO A 408 -27.34 12.97 23.38
CA PRO A 408 -27.24 12.63 21.97
C PRO A 408 -25.83 12.16 21.57
N VAL A 409 -25.77 11.14 20.72
CA VAL A 409 -24.52 10.64 20.14
C VAL A 409 -24.72 10.47 18.65
N CYS A 410 -23.76 10.93 17.85
CA CYS A 410 -23.68 10.63 16.42
C CYS A 410 -22.23 10.82 16.00
N GLN A 411 -21.58 9.77 15.53
CA GLN A 411 -20.20 9.81 15.10
C GLN A 411 -19.91 8.73 14.04
N VAL A 412 -18.80 8.88 13.33
CA VAL A 412 -18.25 7.79 12.54
C VAL A 412 -17.91 6.63 13.47
N ALA A 413 -18.31 5.43 13.09
CA ALA A 413 -18.15 4.20 13.86
C ALA A 413 -17.22 3.21 13.14
N ASN A 414 -17.31 3.15 11.81
CA ASN A 414 -16.40 2.35 10.99
C ASN A 414 -15.95 3.17 9.77
N VAL A 415 -14.65 3.20 9.52
CA VAL A 415 -14.03 3.69 8.29
C VAL A 415 -13.72 2.48 7.42
N LEU A 416 -14.59 2.18 6.45
CA LEU A 416 -14.61 0.89 5.75
C LEU A 416 -13.77 0.89 4.48
N PHE A 417 -13.86 1.96 3.68
CA PHE A 417 -13.15 2.14 2.42
C PHE A 417 -13.25 3.62 2.01
N PRO A 418 -12.51 4.07 0.98
CA PRO A 418 -12.58 5.46 0.52
C PRO A 418 -14.01 5.93 0.26
N ALA A 419 -14.39 7.02 0.92
CA ALA A 419 -15.74 7.57 0.94
C ALA A 419 -16.81 6.54 1.36
N GLY A 420 -16.51 5.76 2.40
CA GLY A 420 -17.30 4.64 2.86
C GLY A 420 -17.27 4.47 4.36
N PHE A 421 -18.37 4.82 5.00
CA PHE A 421 -18.46 4.86 6.45
C PHE A 421 -19.72 4.16 6.94
N THR A 422 -19.67 3.74 8.19
CA THR A 422 -20.88 3.62 8.99
C THR A 422 -20.76 4.55 10.18
N CYS A 423 -21.86 5.21 10.51
CA CYS A 423 -21.97 6.09 11.66
C CYS A 423 -22.92 5.44 12.67
N GLY A 424 -22.60 5.56 13.96
CA GLY A 424 -23.40 5.04 15.06
C GLY A 424 -23.86 6.18 15.97
N GLY A 425 -24.98 5.99 16.66
CA GLY A 425 -25.50 7.03 17.53
C GLY A 425 -26.88 6.75 18.10
N THR A 426 -27.43 7.75 18.79
CA THR A 426 -28.82 7.76 19.23
C THR A 426 -29.73 7.72 18.01
N LYS A 427 -30.85 7.00 18.12
CA LYS A 427 -31.75 6.76 16.98
C LYS A 427 -32.21 8.06 16.30
N PRO A 428 -32.63 9.12 17.02
CA PRO A 428 -33.06 10.37 16.37
C PRO A 428 -31.89 11.07 15.64
N ALA A 429 -30.70 11.12 16.24
CA ALA A 429 -29.52 11.71 15.59
C ALA A 429 -29.14 10.95 14.31
N ILE A 430 -29.21 9.62 14.30
CA ILE A 430 -28.92 8.82 13.10
C ILE A 430 -29.96 9.00 12.00
N GLU A 431 -31.23 9.19 12.36
CA GLU A 431 -32.28 9.56 11.41
C GLU A 431 -32.00 10.92 10.76
N LYS A 432 -31.57 11.91 11.55
CA LYS A 432 -31.14 13.21 11.02
C LYS A 432 -29.89 13.11 10.16
N LEU A 433 -28.91 12.29 10.54
CA LEU A 433 -27.74 12.05 9.70
C LEU A 433 -28.13 11.50 8.32
N CYS A 434 -29.10 10.58 8.24
CA CYS A 434 -29.55 10.04 6.96
C CYS A 434 -30.13 11.14 6.06
N GLU A 435 -30.98 12.02 6.62
CA GLU A 435 -31.56 13.17 5.90
C GLU A 435 -30.46 14.12 5.41
N LEU A 436 -29.53 14.50 6.30
CA LEU A 436 -28.46 15.45 6.03
C LEU A 436 -27.46 14.92 4.98
N ALA A 437 -27.04 13.66 5.10
CA ALA A 437 -26.14 13.03 4.15
C ALA A 437 -26.77 12.90 2.76
N THR A 438 -28.07 12.60 2.68
CA THR A 438 -28.81 12.59 1.41
C THR A 438 -28.85 13.97 0.78
N LYS A 439 -29.15 15.02 1.57
CA LYS A 439 -29.13 16.42 1.10
C LYS A 439 -27.73 16.86 0.64
N ALA A 440 -26.68 16.36 1.30
CA ALA A 440 -25.29 16.59 0.93
C ALA A 440 -24.83 15.78 -0.30
N ARG A 441 -25.75 15.09 -1.00
CA ARG A 441 -25.49 14.29 -2.20
C ARG A 441 -24.58 13.07 -1.96
N ALA A 442 -24.66 12.46 -0.79
CA ALA A 442 -24.09 11.12 -0.59
C ALA A 442 -24.66 10.15 -1.65
N LEU A 443 -23.80 9.30 -2.22
CA LEU A 443 -24.23 8.22 -3.11
C LEU A 443 -25.18 7.25 -2.40
N GLN A 444 -25.02 7.13 -1.08
CA GLN A 444 -25.85 6.29 -0.24
C GLN A 444 -25.88 6.84 1.19
N ALA A 445 -27.07 6.92 1.79
CA ALA A 445 -27.25 7.13 3.23
C ALA A 445 -28.47 6.32 3.68
N ARG A 446 -28.24 5.21 4.41
CA ARG A 446 -29.34 4.34 4.86
C ARG A 446 -29.09 3.76 6.24
N LYS A 447 -30.16 3.63 7.02
CA LYS A 447 -30.13 2.87 8.28
C LYS A 447 -29.74 1.41 8.02
N ILE A 448 -28.90 0.86 8.89
CA ILE A 448 -28.50 -0.54 8.87
C ILE A 448 -29.52 -1.33 9.70
N LYS A 449 -29.81 -2.58 9.32
CA LYS A 449 -30.78 -3.45 10.01
C LYS A 449 -30.33 -3.89 11.42
N THR A 450 -29.14 -3.51 11.86
CA THR A 450 -28.64 -3.81 13.20
C THR A 450 -29.26 -2.88 14.24
N GLY A 451 -29.64 -3.42 15.40
CA GLY A 451 -30.31 -2.65 16.44
C GLY A 451 -29.44 -1.65 17.21
N GLY A 452 -28.11 -1.69 17.06
CA GLY A 452 -27.17 -0.97 17.94
C GLY A 452 -26.60 0.34 17.40
N GLY A 453 -25.91 1.09 18.27
CA GLY A 453 -25.04 2.23 17.97
C GLY A 453 -23.58 1.86 18.23
N PHE A 454 -23.13 0.76 17.61
CA PHE A 454 -21.83 0.13 17.89
C PHE A 454 -20.64 1.02 17.55
N HIS A 455 -19.50 0.80 18.22
CA HIS A 455 -18.27 1.58 18.01
C HIS A 455 -18.44 3.07 18.31
N THR A 456 -19.22 3.36 19.36
CA THR A 456 -19.48 4.70 19.87
C THR A 456 -19.49 4.69 21.41
N PRO A 457 -19.47 5.86 22.08
CA PRO A 457 -19.60 5.95 23.53
C PRO A 457 -20.85 5.29 24.11
N LEU A 458 -21.89 5.03 23.32
CA LEU A 458 -23.09 4.29 23.77
C LEU A 458 -22.76 2.86 24.23
N MET A 459 -21.64 2.30 23.76
CA MET A 459 -21.17 0.96 24.15
C MET A 459 -20.31 0.97 25.42
N ALA A 460 -20.15 2.10 26.12
CA ALA A 460 -19.36 2.18 27.34
C ALA A 460 -19.75 1.15 28.43
N PRO A 461 -21.06 0.86 28.69
CA PRO A 461 -21.44 -0.17 29.64
C PRO A 461 -20.92 -1.56 29.23
N ALA A 462 -21.03 -1.89 27.94
CA ALA A 462 -20.54 -3.16 27.42
C ALA A 462 -19.01 -3.26 27.47
N GLN A 463 -18.31 -2.15 27.21
CA GLN A 463 -16.87 -2.05 27.35
C GLN A 463 -16.41 -2.32 28.78
N GLU A 464 -17.13 -1.84 29.79
CA GLU A 464 -16.74 -2.05 31.19
C GLU A 464 -16.79 -3.54 31.56
N GLU A 465 -17.90 -4.23 31.23
CA GLU A 465 -18.05 -5.66 31.46
C GLU A 465 -16.97 -6.47 30.72
N LEU A 466 -16.77 -6.17 29.44
CA LEU A 466 -15.79 -6.85 28.60
C LEU A 466 -14.34 -6.60 29.08
N SER A 467 -14.02 -5.38 29.54
CA SER A 467 -12.68 -5.06 30.00
C SER A 467 -12.27 -5.89 31.21
N LYS A 468 -13.19 -6.12 32.15
CA LYS A 468 -12.96 -6.99 33.33
C LYS A 468 -12.68 -8.43 32.91
N ALA A 469 -13.42 -8.94 31.93
CA ALA A 469 -13.19 -10.29 31.42
C ALA A 469 -11.88 -10.41 30.64
N ILE A 470 -11.54 -9.41 29.83
CA ILE A 470 -10.24 -9.34 29.14
C ILE A 470 -9.09 -9.38 30.16
N ASP A 471 -9.20 -8.63 31.26
CA ASP A 471 -8.20 -8.64 32.33
C ASP A 471 -8.08 -10.01 33.01
N ALA A 472 -9.20 -10.69 33.24
CA ALA A 472 -9.20 -12.05 33.78
C ALA A 472 -8.61 -13.09 32.81
N THR A 473 -8.77 -12.89 31.50
CA THR A 473 -8.22 -13.79 30.47
C THR A 473 -6.76 -13.47 30.13
N LEU A 474 -6.27 -12.25 30.40
CA LEU A 474 -4.91 -11.80 30.05
C LEU A 474 -3.80 -12.78 30.45
N PRO A 475 -3.80 -13.40 31.66
CA PRO A 475 -2.76 -14.38 32.03
C PRO A 475 -2.72 -15.64 31.16
N LYS A 476 -3.82 -15.98 30.48
CA LYS A 476 -3.92 -17.13 29.57
C LYS A 476 -3.52 -16.78 28.13
N MET A 477 -3.48 -15.49 27.79
CA MET A 477 -3.17 -15.05 26.43
C MET A 477 -1.71 -15.34 26.08
N LYS A 478 -1.46 -15.72 24.83
CA LYS A 478 -0.12 -15.98 24.30
C LYS A 478 0.30 -14.89 23.33
N PRO A 479 1.62 -14.64 23.16
CA PRO A 479 2.09 -13.79 22.07
C PRO A 479 1.60 -14.31 20.70
N PRO A 480 1.23 -13.42 19.77
CA PRO A 480 0.72 -13.83 18.47
C PRO A 480 1.81 -14.49 17.63
N ARG A 481 1.48 -15.55 16.89
CA ARG A 481 2.40 -16.28 16.01
C ARG A 481 2.66 -15.57 14.67
N CYS A 482 1.76 -14.68 14.28
CA CYS A 482 1.84 -13.89 13.07
C CYS A 482 1.39 -12.45 13.39
N ALA A 483 1.53 -11.53 12.43
CA ALA A 483 1.14 -10.15 12.66
C ALA A 483 -0.38 -9.99 12.82
N VAL A 484 -0.83 -9.21 13.81
CA VAL A 484 -2.26 -8.91 14.03
C VAL A 484 -2.50 -7.43 13.77
N TYR A 485 -3.49 -7.09 12.95
CA TYR A 485 -3.84 -5.68 12.70
C TYR A 485 -5.09 -5.32 13.49
N PHE A 486 -4.97 -4.30 14.35
CA PHE A 486 -6.03 -3.91 15.28
C PHE A 486 -6.92 -2.81 14.71
N ASN A 487 -8.23 -2.95 14.92
CA ASN A 487 -9.22 -2.01 14.41
C ASN A 487 -9.05 -0.59 14.97
N LEU A 488 -8.64 -0.48 16.23
CA LEU A 488 -8.46 0.81 16.92
C LEU A 488 -7.42 1.70 16.26
N THR A 489 -6.31 1.11 15.79
CA THR A 489 -5.15 1.86 15.29
C THR A 489 -4.99 1.76 13.78
N GLY A 490 -5.58 0.74 13.15
CA GLY A 490 -5.31 0.38 11.76
C GLY A 490 -3.88 -0.09 11.51
N LYS A 491 -3.12 -0.39 12.58
CA LYS A 491 -1.68 -0.72 12.52
C LYS A 491 -1.41 -2.15 12.93
N LYS A 492 -0.26 -2.64 12.50
CA LYS A 492 0.27 -3.96 12.79
C LYS A 492 0.81 -4.06 14.21
N MET A 493 0.48 -5.17 14.88
CA MET A 493 1.22 -5.70 16.01
C MET A 493 2.10 -6.87 15.55
N PRO A 494 3.44 -6.81 15.73
CA PRO A 494 4.34 -7.87 15.29
C PRO A 494 4.08 -9.23 15.98
N PRO A 495 4.49 -10.35 15.38
CA PRO A 495 4.53 -11.62 16.08
C PRO A 495 5.45 -11.55 17.30
N GLY A 496 5.12 -12.28 18.36
CA GLY A 496 5.90 -12.33 19.59
C GLY A 496 5.66 -11.17 20.57
N THR A 497 4.87 -10.15 20.20
CA THR A 497 4.50 -9.08 21.14
C THR A 497 3.74 -9.61 22.36
N LYS A 498 4.04 -9.09 23.55
CA LYS A 498 3.36 -9.52 24.78
C LYS A 498 1.90 -9.03 24.78
N PRO A 499 0.93 -9.87 25.18
CA PRO A 499 -0.48 -9.48 25.25
C PRO A 499 -0.76 -8.19 26.01
N ALA A 500 -0.02 -7.93 27.10
CA ALA A 500 -0.15 -6.71 27.89
C ALA A 500 0.10 -5.42 27.09
N GLU A 501 0.81 -5.47 25.95
CA GLU A 501 1.11 -4.31 25.11
C GLU A 501 -0.05 -3.90 24.19
N PHE A 502 -0.99 -4.83 23.90
CA PHE A 502 -2.13 -4.57 23.01
C PHE A 502 -3.50 -4.79 23.65
N VAL A 503 -3.57 -5.33 24.87
CA VAL A 503 -4.83 -5.63 25.56
C VAL A 503 -5.75 -4.41 25.68
N ASP A 504 -5.18 -3.22 25.86
CA ASP A 504 -5.93 -1.97 25.90
C ASP A 504 -6.61 -1.62 24.57
N TYR A 505 -6.11 -2.12 23.44
CA TYR A 505 -6.76 -1.94 22.14
C TYR A 505 -8.06 -2.75 22.09
N MET A 506 -8.04 -3.98 22.59
CA MET A 506 -9.22 -4.84 22.68
C MET A 506 -10.28 -4.22 23.58
N LYS A 507 -9.88 -3.67 24.74
CA LYS A 507 -10.78 -3.00 25.69
C LYS A 507 -11.46 -1.79 25.07
N LYS A 508 -10.70 -0.94 24.36
CA LYS A 508 -11.22 0.32 23.77
C LYS A 508 -11.99 0.10 22.47
N GLN A 509 -11.90 -1.08 21.85
CA GLN A 509 -12.47 -1.37 20.52
C GLN A 509 -13.98 -1.05 20.43
N LEU A 510 -14.76 -1.37 21.46
CA LEU A 510 -16.22 -1.23 21.44
C LEU A 510 -16.71 0.22 21.38
N THR A 511 -15.91 1.17 21.85
CA THR A 511 -16.27 2.59 21.92
C THR A 511 -15.47 3.47 20.96
N SER A 512 -14.62 2.87 20.14
CA SER A 512 -13.72 3.55 19.22
C SER A 512 -14.04 3.20 17.76
N GLU A 513 -13.63 4.08 16.85
CA GLU A 513 -13.75 3.85 15.40
C GLU A 513 -13.00 2.58 14.98
N VAL A 514 -13.62 1.79 14.09
CA VAL A 514 -12.95 0.70 13.40
C VAL A 514 -12.31 1.22 12.12
N LEU A 515 -10.97 1.24 12.10
CA LEU A 515 -10.16 1.74 11.00
C LEU A 515 -9.84 0.63 9.97
N TRP A 516 -10.89 0.09 9.33
CA TRP A 516 -10.76 -1.03 8.39
C TRP A 516 -10.05 -0.64 7.10
N GLU A 517 -10.36 0.53 6.54
CA GLU A 517 -9.65 1.05 5.36
C GLU A 517 -8.14 1.13 5.62
N GLN A 518 -7.76 1.73 6.75
CA GLN A 518 -6.38 1.88 7.17
C GLN A 518 -5.73 0.52 7.41
N THR A 519 -6.45 -0.42 8.04
CA THR A 519 -5.97 -1.79 8.25
C THR A 519 -5.57 -2.45 6.94
N VAL A 520 -6.45 -2.45 5.95
CA VAL A 520 -6.17 -3.07 4.64
C VAL A 520 -5.03 -2.34 3.92
N LYS A 521 -5.04 -1.00 3.92
CA LYS A 521 -3.95 -0.19 3.33
C LYS A 521 -2.60 -0.50 3.97
N GLN A 522 -2.56 -0.64 5.30
CA GLN A 522 -1.33 -0.99 6.02
C GLN A 522 -0.87 -2.41 5.67
N MET A 523 -1.78 -3.37 5.55
CA MET A 523 -1.43 -4.73 5.11
C MET A 523 -0.81 -4.74 3.72
N VAL A 524 -1.39 -4.00 2.77
CA VAL A 524 -0.84 -3.86 1.40
C VAL A 524 0.53 -3.17 1.43
N PHE A 525 0.68 -2.10 2.21
CA PHE A 525 1.95 -1.39 2.40
C PHE A 525 3.03 -2.29 3.00
N ASP A 526 2.67 -3.12 3.99
CA ASP A 526 3.55 -4.10 4.63
C ASP A 526 3.86 -5.31 3.71
N GLY A 527 3.36 -5.28 2.47
CA GLY A 527 3.70 -6.20 1.40
C GLY A 527 2.73 -7.37 1.24
N VAL A 528 1.64 -7.48 2.02
CA VAL A 528 0.67 -8.58 1.91
C VAL A 528 0.12 -8.63 0.48
N LYS A 529 0.24 -9.81 -0.13
CA LYS A 529 -0.15 -10.01 -1.53
C LYS A 529 -1.43 -10.80 -1.67
N ASP A 530 -1.61 -11.88 -0.91
CA ASP A 530 -2.78 -12.76 -0.98
C ASP A 530 -3.62 -12.63 0.29
N PHE A 531 -4.95 -12.53 0.12
CA PHE A 531 -5.90 -12.39 1.22
C PHE A 531 -6.93 -13.52 1.16
N TYR A 532 -7.25 -14.08 2.32
CA TYR A 532 -8.30 -15.09 2.47
C TYR A 532 -9.39 -14.54 3.41
N GLU A 533 -10.57 -14.23 2.89
CA GLU A 533 -11.74 -13.94 3.72
C GLU A 533 -12.31 -15.25 4.23
N VAL A 534 -12.09 -15.54 5.52
CA VAL A 534 -12.42 -16.81 6.18
C VAL A 534 -13.71 -16.63 6.97
N GLY A 535 -14.83 -17.03 6.39
CA GLY A 535 -16.14 -16.85 6.99
C GLY A 535 -17.26 -16.75 5.96
N PRO A 536 -18.52 -16.58 6.42
CA PRO A 536 -19.67 -16.57 5.55
C PRO A 536 -19.68 -15.33 4.64
N LEU A 537 -20.22 -15.52 3.43
CA LEU A 537 -20.32 -14.48 2.39
C LEU A 537 -18.96 -13.85 2.01
N LYS A 538 -18.97 -12.65 1.43
CA LYS A 538 -17.79 -12.01 0.82
C LYS A 538 -17.74 -10.50 1.04
N GLN A 539 -18.15 -10.08 2.25
CA GLN A 539 -18.31 -8.66 2.59
C GLN A 539 -16.96 -7.95 2.60
N LEU A 540 -15.93 -8.54 3.21
CA LEU A 540 -14.60 -7.94 3.29
C LEU A 540 -13.98 -7.81 1.90
N LYS A 541 -14.09 -8.85 1.06
CA LYS A 541 -13.63 -8.81 -0.34
C LYS A 541 -14.33 -7.71 -1.13
N ALA A 542 -15.63 -7.49 -0.92
CA ALA A 542 -16.35 -6.40 -1.57
C ALA A 542 -15.85 -5.03 -1.12
N MET A 543 -15.46 -4.87 0.14
CA MET A 543 -14.85 -3.64 0.65
C MET A 543 -13.43 -3.45 0.11
N ILE A 544 -12.61 -4.50 0.06
CA ILE A 544 -11.25 -4.45 -0.50
C ILE A 544 -11.27 -3.99 -1.95
N LYS A 545 -12.27 -4.40 -2.75
CA LYS A 545 -12.45 -3.88 -4.12
C LYS A 545 -12.48 -2.35 -4.19
N ARG A 546 -12.95 -1.68 -3.14
CA ARG A 546 -13.01 -0.21 -3.07
C ARG A 546 -11.74 0.41 -2.47
N ILE A 547 -10.88 -0.38 -1.85
CA ILE A 547 -9.64 0.06 -1.21
C ILE A 547 -8.46 -0.11 -2.16
N ASP A 548 -8.31 -1.30 -2.75
CA ASP A 548 -7.18 -1.67 -3.61
C ASP A 548 -7.61 -2.76 -4.61
N GLN A 549 -7.46 -2.47 -5.91
CA GLN A 549 -7.90 -3.37 -6.99
C GLN A 549 -7.04 -4.63 -7.09
N ASP A 550 -5.75 -4.55 -6.78
CA ASP A 550 -4.84 -5.69 -6.92
C ASP A 550 -4.99 -6.63 -5.73
N ALA A 551 -5.11 -6.09 -4.52
CA ALA A 551 -5.50 -6.85 -3.33
C ALA A 551 -6.84 -7.57 -3.57
N PHE A 552 -7.84 -6.90 -4.17
CA PHE A 552 -9.13 -7.53 -4.47
C PHE A 552 -9.02 -8.73 -5.42
N LYS A 553 -8.24 -8.61 -6.50
CA LYS A 553 -8.00 -9.71 -7.45
C LYS A 553 -7.34 -10.91 -6.77
N ARG A 554 -6.52 -10.65 -5.75
CA ARG A 554 -5.77 -11.64 -4.96
C ARG A 554 -6.45 -12.00 -3.63
N THR A 555 -7.71 -11.57 -3.46
CA THR A 555 -8.55 -11.97 -2.33
C THR A 555 -9.41 -13.17 -2.72
N GLU A 556 -9.30 -14.26 -1.99
CA GLU A 556 -10.18 -15.43 -2.10
C GLU A 556 -11.11 -15.50 -0.88
N ASN A 557 -12.34 -15.97 -1.07
CA ASN A 557 -13.25 -16.24 0.04
C ASN A 557 -13.27 -17.75 0.32
N ILE A 558 -13.26 -18.09 1.60
CA ILE A 558 -13.43 -19.46 2.11
C ILE A 558 -14.84 -19.51 2.71
N PRO A 559 -15.85 -19.92 1.92
CA PRO A 559 -17.22 -19.97 2.39
C PRO A 559 -17.38 -21.11 3.39
N VAL A 560 -18.12 -20.85 4.47
CA VAL A 560 -18.42 -21.82 5.52
C VAL A 560 -19.89 -22.21 5.53
#